data_AF-A0A7U9RB80-F1
#
_entry.id   AF-A0A7U9RB80-F1
#
_cell.length_a   1.000
_cell.length_b   1.000
_cell.length_c   1.000
_cell.angle_alpha   90.00
_cell.angle_beta   90.00
_cell.angle_gamma   90.00
#
_symmetry.space_group_name_H-M   'P 1'
#
loop_
_entity.id
_entity.type
_entity.pdbx_description
1 polymer ?
#
loop_
_entity_poly.entity_id
_entity_poly.type
_entity_poly.pdbx_seq_one_letter_code
_entity_poly.pdbx_strand_id
1 'polypeptide(L)'
;MLQNPEDITADERMEQIEWKNYYWSYKTLIQLLIMFAVLWPSIVSLSRAYTGEDTGLNLLPNIMVFQIVTIIESGRFLYSCYFGNQEFYDRSKGKTSYILVGLENGVIAWLLFWAVYGASHPLPWIMLAAGLILYWGLCHLAYLHYAWLMDETMEEKGQKSESWIPAVCGTLLALYFISLDIFAFSARAEQINLSFLTEEEQRMVQEVEHGINNYYALSNYQMDYTLKTDTQPEKPIYEEDSLYDLFHVHCLASDGELYNQILNPGNDETIYREYHRKSQDPFSWEMAHEGRWISENEWAELWAENQDEPEFWINEPYTALPNINPKAITSIKKEDHNQNTCYTITYNQDFEACGATLKNNKELTELTATDRYILNGYNTLIYYDHTETGITRTTQAPRTLQRTITIQSVNKKEIQSNLQTLTNQYKN
;
A
#
# COMPACT_ATOMS: atom_id res chain seq x y z
N MET A 1 72.27 13.31 0.30
CA MET A 1 72.03 12.26 -0.71
C MET A 1 70.55 12.28 -1.03
N LEU A 2 70.17 12.72 -2.22
CA LEU A 2 68.82 12.52 -2.75
C LEU A 2 68.76 11.05 -3.22
N GLN A 3 67.91 10.23 -2.61
CA GLN A 3 67.59 8.91 -3.15
C GLN A 3 66.65 9.12 -4.34
N ASN A 4 67.03 8.55 -5.50
CA ASN A 4 66.20 8.52 -6.70
C ASN A 4 64.90 7.74 -6.41
N PRO A 5 63.76 8.13 -7.00
CA PRO A 5 62.56 7.31 -6.97
C PRO A 5 62.79 6.03 -7.77
N GLU A 6 62.45 4.88 -7.19
CA GLU A 6 62.51 3.57 -7.86
C GLU A 6 61.63 3.55 -9.11
N ASP A 7 62.13 2.87 -10.13
CA ASP A 7 61.48 2.72 -11.44
C ASP A 7 60.39 1.64 -11.32
N ILE A 8 59.13 2.06 -11.19
CA ILE A 8 57.96 1.17 -11.14
C ILE A 8 57.88 0.41 -12.46
N THR A 9 58.12 -0.90 -12.43
CA THR A 9 58.11 -1.77 -13.62
C THR A 9 56.71 -1.88 -14.22
N ALA A 10 56.62 -2.09 -15.55
CA ALA A 10 55.37 -2.05 -16.29
C ALA A 10 54.31 -3.08 -15.84
N ASP A 11 54.73 -4.17 -15.18
CA ASP A 11 53.84 -5.19 -14.60
C ASP A 11 53.04 -4.67 -13.40
N GLU A 12 53.67 -3.92 -12.48
CA GLU A 12 52.95 -3.33 -11.32
C GLU A 12 51.92 -2.28 -11.76
N ARG A 13 52.16 -1.59 -12.88
CA ARG A 13 51.18 -0.68 -13.48
C ARG A 13 49.99 -1.43 -14.09
N MET A 14 50.24 -2.55 -14.74
CA MET A 14 49.18 -3.41 -15.30
C MET A 14 48.35 -4.06 -14.19
N GLU A 15 48.98 -4.56 -13.13
CA GLU A 15 48.31 -5.10 -11.94
C GLU A 15 47.45 -4.04 -11.24
N GLN A 16 47.94 -2.80 -11.11
CA GLN A 16 47.16 -1.68 -10.58
C GLN A 16 45.98 -1.28 -11.49
N ILE A 17 46.11 -1.40 -12.81
CA ILE A 17 45.04 -1.11 -13.77
C ILE A 17 43.98 -2.21 -13.71
N GLU A 18 44.36 -3.49 -13.63
CA GLU A 18 43.44 -4.62 -13.45
C GLU A 18 42.71 -4.56 -12.12
N TRP A 19 43.42 -4.26 -11.03
CA TRP A 19 42.81 -4.01 -9.72
C TRP A 19 41.85 -2.82 -9.73
N LYS A 20 42.21 -1.72 -10.41
CA LYS A 20 41.30 -0.57 -10.59
C LYS A 20 40.06 -0.97 -11.37
N ASN A 21 40.20 -1.68 -12.49
CA ASN A 21 39.06 -2.09 -13.32
C ASN A 21 38.14 -3.10 -12.59
N TYR A 22 38.71 -4.04 -11.85
CA TYR A 22 37.96 -4.98 -11.01
C TYR A 22 37.20 -4.26 -9.90
N TYR A 23 37.88 -3.33 -9.22
CA TYR A 23 37.29 -2.48 -8.19
C TYR A 23 36.15 -1.60 -8.72
N TRP A 24 36.31 -1.00 -9.91
CA TRP A 24 35.27 -0.20 -10.56
C TRP A 24 34.08 -1.06 -10.99
N SER A 25 34.34 -2.23 -11.58
CA SER A 25 33.28 -3.16 -11.98
C SER A 25 32.47 -3.64 -10.76
N TYR A 26 33.15 -3.92 -9.64
CA TYR A 26 32.52 -4.26 -8.37
C TYR A 26 31.71 -3.09 -7.78
N LYS A 27 32.23 -1.85 -7.77
CA LYS A 27 31.47 -0.68 -7.30
C LYS A 27 30.28 -0.34 -8.20
N THR A 28 30.43 -0.45 -9.51
CA THR A 28 29.32 -0.25 -10.46
C THR A 28 28.26 -1.35 -10.30
N LEU A 29 28.65 -2.60 -10.07
CA LEU A 29 27.72 -3.69 -9.78
C LEU A 29 26.95 -3.44 -8.48
N ILE A 30 27.62 -2.96 -7.43
CA ILE A 30 26.97 -2.57 -6.17
C ILE A 30 26.01 -1.39 -6.39
N GLN A 31 26.42 -0.36 -7.15
CA GLN A 31 25.54 0.77 -7.48
C GLN A 31 24.31 0.34 -8.28
N LEU A 32 24.47 -0.59 -9.21
CA LEU A 32 23.35 -1.18 -9.96
C LEU A 32 22.44 -1.98 -9.02
N LEU A 33 22.99 -2.76 -8.08
CA LEU A 33 22.23 -3.46 -7.05
C LEU A 33 21.48 -2.50 -6.11
N ILE A 34 22.10 -1.38 -5.70
CA ILE A 34 21.48 -0.34 -4.88
C ILE A 34 20.35 0.34 -5.65
N MET A 35 20.60 0.79 -6.87
CA MET A 35 19.55 1.40 -7.69
C MET A 35 18.42 0.42 -7.94
N PHE A 36 18.74 -0.85 -8.20
CA PHE A 36 17.73 -1.88 -8.37
C PHE A 36 16.93 -2.07 -7.08
N ALA A 37 17.55 -2.15 -5.91
CA ALA A 37 16.86 -2.27 -4.62
C ALA A 37 16.02 -1.05 -4.26
N VAL A 38 16.50 0.17 -4.52
CA VAL A 38 15.79 1.44 -4.26
C VAL A 38 14.63 1.64 -5.23
N LEU A 39 14.81 1.28 -6.49
CA LEU A 39 13.76 1.37 -7.52
C LEU A 39 12.84 0.14 -7.51
N TRP A 40 13.22 -0.94 -6.83
CA TRP A 40 12.45 -2.18 -6.78
C TRP A 40 10.99 -1.96 -6.33
N PRO A 41 10.70 -1.18 -5.27
CA PRO A 41 9.32 -0.90 -4.88
C PRO A 41 8.52 -0.21 -6.00
N SER A 42 9.15 0.71 -6.73
CA SER A 42 8.53 1.39 -7.86
C SER A 42 8.37 0.46 -9.07
N ILE A 43 9.32 -0.44 -9.31
CA ILE A 43 9.27 -1.45 -10.38
C ILE A 43 8.18 -2.49 -10.07
N VAL A 44 8.05 -2.92 -8.81
CA VAL A 44 7.00 -3.85 -8.37
C VAL A 44 5.63 -3.17 -8.39
N SER A 45 5.53 -1.91 -7.94
CA SER A 45 4.29 -1.13 -8.03
C SER A 45 3.86 -0.91 -9.49
N LEU A 46 4.82 -0.57 -10.37
CA LEU A 46 4.58 -0.43 -11.80
C LEU A 46 4.25 -1.77 -12.45
N SER A 47 4.92 -2.86 -12.07
CA SER A 47 4.60 -4.22 -12.53
C SER A 47 3.20 -4.62 -12.09
N ARG A 48 2.82 -4.39 -10.83
CA ARG A 48 1.47 -4.66 -10.31
C ARG A 48 0.42 -3.88 -11.09
N ALA A 49 0.69 -2.60 -11.39
CA ALA A 49 -0.17 -1.76 -12.21
C ALA A 49 -0.24 -2.21 -13.68
N TYR A 50 0.81 -2.85 -14.20
CA TYR A 50 0.92 -3.23 -15.62
C TYR A 50 0.51 -4.69 -15.91
N THR A 51 0.77 -5.61 -14.97
CA THR A 51 0.54 -7.06 -15.12
C THR A 51 -0.62 -7.56 -14.26
N GLY A 52 -1.12 -6.77 -13.30
CA GLY A 52 -2.25 -7.13 -12.44
C GLY A 52 -1.96 -8.27 -11.44
N GLU A 53 -0.76 -8.85 -11.47
CA GLU A 53 -0.35 -9.94 -10.59
C GLU A 53 0.52 -9.41 -9.44
N ASP A 54 0.25 -9.91 -8.23
CA ASP A 54 1.16 -9.77 -7.10
C ASP A 54 2.34 -10.72 -7.33
N THR A 55 3.42 -10.21 -7.93
CA THR A 55 4.64 -10.98 -8.08
C THR A 55 5.23 -11.21 -6.70
N GLY A 56 4.79 -12.30 -6.03
CA GLY A 56 5.22 -12.77 -4.72
C GLY A 56 6.69 -13.22 -4.69
N LEU A 57 7.59 -12.33 -5.06
CA LEU A 57 9.02 -12.48 -4.85
C LEU A 57 9.33 -11.99 -3.44
N ASN A 58 9.64 -12.92 -2.55
CA ASN A 58 9.95 -12.69 -1.14
C ASN A 58 10.92 -11.49 -0.97
N LEU A 59 10.38 -10.36 -0.51
CA LEU A 59 11.09 -9.10 -0.30
C LEU A 59 12.23 -9.24 0.74
N LEU A 60 12.05 -10.12 1.74
CA LEU A 60 13.00 -10.27 2.85
C LEU A 60 14.34 -10.89 2.48
N PRO A 61 14.43 -12.02 1.75
CA PRO A 61 15.70 -12.53 1.25
C PRO A 61 16.52 -11.48 0.50
N ASN A 62 15.88 -10.62 -0.30
CA ASN A 62 16.55 -9.54 -1.02
C ASN A 62 17.05 -8.45 -0.07
N ILE A 63 16.25 -8.06 0.93
CA ILE A 63 16.68 -7.12 1.98
C ILE A 63 17.85 -7.69 2.79
N MET A 64 17.84 -8.99 3.11
CA MET A 64 18.94 -9.65 3.84
C MET A 64 20.24 -9.69 3.02
N VAL A 65 20.16 -9.99 1.73
CA VAL A 65 21.34 -9.92 0.84
C VAL A 65 21.87 -8.48 0.78
N PHE A 66 20.99 -7.49 0.68
CA PHE A 66 21.36 -6.09 0.70
C PHE A 66 22.04 -5.69 2.01
N GLN A 67 21.50 -6.14 3.15
CA GLN A 67 22.07 -5.90 4.47
C GLN A 67 23.48 -6.47 4.62
N ILE A 68 23.73 -7.68 4.11
CA ILE A 68 25.08 -8.29 4.13
C ILE A 68 26.07 -7.42 3.33
N VAL A 69 25.67 -6.93 2.16
CA VAL A 69 26.49 -6.04 1.34
C VAL A 69 26.76 -4.72 2.07
N THR A 70 25.73 -4.12 2.68
CA THR A 70 25.87 -2.89 3.46
C THR A 70 26.82 -3.07 4.64
N ILE A 71 26.79 -4.21 5.35
CA ILE A 71 27.72 -4.50 6.45
C ILE A 71 29.17 -4.54 5.95
N ILE A 72 29.42 -5.24 4.83
CA ILE A 72 30.76 -5.38 4.25
C ILE A 72 31.31 -4.03 3.80
N GLU A 73 30.51 -3.25 3.06
CA GLU A 73 30.91 -1.93 2.57
C GLU A 73 31.13 -0.93 3.71
N SER A 74 30.30 -1.00 4.74
CA SER A 74 30.43 -0.20 5.96
C SER A 74 31.74 -0.48 6.69
N GLY A 75 32.07 -1.76 6.90
CA GLY A 75 33.32 -2.15 7.54
C GLY A 75 34.54 -1.73 6.73
N ARG A 76 34.50 -1.93 5.40
CA ARG A 76 35.59 -1.53 4.50
C ARG A 76 35.83 -0.02 4.52
N PHE A 77 34.76 0.78 4.47
CA PHE A 77 34.89 2.23 4.45
C PHE A 77 35.34 2.80 5.81
N LEU A 78 34.88 2.24 6.93
CA LEU A 78 35.39 2.58 8.26
C LEU A 78 36.89 2.29 8.40
N TYR A 79 37.36 1.16 7.86
CA TYR A 79 38.78 0.85 7.77
C TYR A 79 39.55 1.91 6.96
N SER A 80 39.01 2.33 5.81
CA SER A 80 39.60 3.43 5.02
C SER A 80 39.64 4.75 5.79
N CYS A 81 38.59 5.09 6.55
CA CYS A 81 38.58 6.26 7.42
C CYS A 81 39.65 6.20 8.52
N TYR A 82 39.80 5.03 9.15
CA TYR A 82 40.76 4.80 10.23
C TYR A 82 42.22 5.00 9.80
N PHE A 83 42.58 4.56 8.59
CA PHE A 83 43.93 4.73 8.05
C PHE A 83 44.13 6.02 7.24
N GLY A 84 43.12 6.90 7.18
CA GLY A 84 43.18 8.10 6.33
C GLY A 84 43.22 7.81 4.82
N ASN A 85 42.97 6.55 4.45
CA ASN A 85 43.01 6.03 3.07
C ASN A 85 41.73 6.35 2.28
N GLN A 86 40.95 7.38 2.66
CA GLN A 86 39.70 7.74 1.99
C GLN A 86 39.91 7.75 0.48
N GLU A 87 39.35 6.74 -0.19
CA GLU A 87 39.88 6.14 -1.42
C GLU A 87 40.48 7.16 -2.41
N PHE A 88 41.81 7.31 -2.28
CA PHE A 88 42.79 7.92 -3.18
C PHE A 88 42.63 9.41 -3.54
N TYR A 89 43.22 10.31 -2.72
CA TYR A 89 43.78 11.65 -3.06
C TYR A 89 42.92 12.67 -3.84
N ASP A 90 41.69 12.34 -4.22
CA ASP A 90 40.80 13.18 -5.00
C ASP A 90 39.67 13.68 -4.08
N ARG A 91 39.76 14.96 -3.66
CA ARG A 91 38.81 15.60 -2.72
C ARG A 91 37.33 15.48 -3.13
N SER A 92 37.05 15.15 -4.38
CA SER A 92 35.71 14.93 -4.93
C SER A 92 35.20 13.49 -4.74
N LYS A 93 36.05 12.47 -4.94
CA LYS A 93 35.65 11.05 -4.96
C LYS A 93 35.44 10.45 -3.56
N GLY A 94 36.29 10.82 -2.60
CA GLY A 94 36.12 10.39 -1.20
C GLY A 94 34.81 10.89 -0.57
N LYS A 95 34.35 12.09 -0.97
CA LYS A 95 33.05 12.65 -0.56
C LYS A 95 31.88 11.84 -1.08
N THR A 96 31.96 11.36 -2.33
CA THR A 96 30.90 10.54 -2.92
C THR A 96 30.75 9.21 -2.19
N SER A 97 31.87 8.51 -1.89
CA SER A 97 31.83 7.27 -1.11
C SER A 97 31.29 7.49 0.32
N TYR A 98 31.67 8.57 0.99
CA TYR A 98 31.19 8.91 2.33
C TYR A 98 29.66 9.11 2.38
N ILE A 99 29.12 9.85 1.42
CA ILE A 99 27.67 10.09 1.31
C ILE A 99 26.96 8.78 0.96
N LEU A 100 27.49 8.01 0.01
CA LEU A 100 26.88 6.78 -0.49
C LEU A 100 26.75 5.72 0.61
N VAL A 101 27.82 5.39 1.34
CA VAL A 101 27.77 4.34 2.37
C VAL A 101 26.92 4.77 3.56
N GLY A 102 26.87 6.07 3.86
CA GLY A 102 25.89 6.62 4.81
C GLY A 102 24.46 6.37 4.35
N LEU A 103 24.15 6.72 3.09
CA LEU A 103 22.84 6.46 2.48
C LEU A 103 22.48 4.99 2.50
N GLU A 104 23.40 4.08 2.22
CA GLU A 104 23.15 2.63 2.29
C GLU A 104 22.69 2.20 3.69
N ASN A 105 23.33 2.70 4.76
CA ASN A 105 22.93 2.43 6.15
C ASN A 105 21.54 3.03 6.48
N GLY A 106 21.25 4.25 6.01
CA GLY A 106 19.92 4.83 6.18
C GLY A 106 18.83 4.05 5.41
N VAL A 107 19.13 3.64 4.18
CA VAL A 107 18.19 2.97 3.29
C VAL A 107 17.89 1.54 3.76
N ILE A 108 18.87 0.79 4.27
CA ILE A 108 18.58 -0.56 4.79
C ILE A 108 17.64 -0.50 6.00
N ALA A 109 17.84 0.46 6.90
CA ALA A 109 16.92 0.70 8.01
C ALA A 109 15.54 1.11 7.51
N TRP A 110 15.47 2.00 6.53
CA TRP A 110 14.20 2.38 5.91
C TRP A 110 13.48 1.18 5.31
N LEU A 111 14.15 0.36 4.51
CA LEU A 111 13.58 -0.81 3.83
C LEU A 111 13.03 -1.84 4.82
N LEU A 112 13.76 -2.12 5.91
CA LEU A 112 13.34 -3.06 6.94
C LEU A 112 12.05 -2.63 7.63
N PHE A 113 11.94 -1.35 8.01
CA PHE A 113 10.75 -0.83 8.68
C PHE A 113 9.61 -0.53 7.70
N TRP A 114 9.93 -0.15 6.45
CA TRP A 114 8.94 0.03 5.38
C TRP A 114 8.23 -1.28 5.05
N ALA A 115 8.98 -2.38 4.98
CA ALA A 115 8.42 -3.71 4.73
C ALA A 115 7.41 -4.16 5.81
N VAL A 116 7.44 -3.53 7.00
CA VAL A 116 6.55 -3.84 8.13
C VAL A 116 5.41 -2.83 8.27
N TYR A 117 5.71 -1.52 8.19
CA TYR A 117 4.76 -0.45 8.51
C TYR A 117 4.27 0.37 7.30
N GLY A 118 4.83 0.15 6.11
CA GLY A 118 4.55 0.95 4.91
C GLY A 118 5.20 2.34 4.90
N ALA A 119 5.15 3.02 3.76
CA ALA A 119 5.87 4.29 3.53
C ALA A 119 5.22 5.51 4.19
N SER A 120 3.92 5.44 4.48
CA SER A 120 3.14 6.50 5.12
C SER A 120 3.40 6.61 6.62
N HIS A 121 3.93 5.56 7.25
CA HIS A 121 4.26 5.58 8.67
C HIS A 121 5.54 6.42 8.91
N PRO A 122 5.63 7.22 9.99
CA PRO A 122 6.80 8.06 10.24
C PRO A 122 8.07 7.27 10.63
N LEU A 123 7.92 6.06 11.17
CA LEU A 123 9.02 5.26 11.72
C LEU A 123 10.12 4.89 10.71
N PRO A 124 9.83 4.40 9.48
CA PRO A 124 10.85 4.18 8.44
C PRO A 124 11.73 5.41 8.19
N TRP A 125 11.14 6.60 8.15
CA TRP A 125 11.85 7.86 7.91
C TRP A 125 12.72 8.27 9.10
N ILE A 126 12.23 8.07 10.32
CA ILE A 126 13.01 8.28 11.55
C ILE A 126 14.22 7.34 11.55
N MET A 127 14.03 6.07 11.20
CA MET A 127 15.10 5.06 11.17
C MET A 127 16.12 5.32 10.06
N LEU A 128 15.68 5.85 8.91
CA LEU A 128 16.57 6.35 7.86
C LEU A 128 17.50 7.44 8.39
N ALA A 129 16.94 8.46 9.05
CA ALA A 129 17.72 9.56 9.61
C ALA A 129 18.68 9.08 10.72
N ALA A 130 18.21 8.18 11.59
CA ALA A 130 19.04 7.60 12.65
C ALA A 130 20.22 6.81 12.08
N GLY A 131 20.00 6.00 11.04
CA GLY A 131 21.05 5.23 10.36
C GLY A 131 22.12 6.13 9.72
N LEU A 132 21.70 7.21 9.05
CA LEU A 132 22.61 8.20 8.48
C LEU A 132 23.50 8.84 9.55
N ILE A 133 22.89 9.36 10.61
CA ILE A 133 23.58 10.08 11.68
C ILE A 133 24.57 9.16 12.39
N LEU A 134 24.14 7.94 12.72
CA LEU A 134 25.00 6.96 13.40
C LEU A 134 26.22 6.65 12.56
N TYR A 135 26.03 6.26 11.29
CA TYR A 135 27.13 5.80 10.45
C TYR A 135 28.13 6.92 10.12
N TRP A 136 27.65 8.13 9.84
CA TRP A 136 28.52 9.30 9.67
C TRP A 136 29.27 9.66 10.95
N GLY A 137 28.64 9.53 12.12
CA GLY A 137 29.30 9.65 13.41
C GLY A 137 30.47 8.67 13.57
N LEU A 138 30.27 7.39 13.20
CA LEU A 138 31.33 6.38 13.21
C LEU A 138 32.46 6.71 12.24
N CYS A 139 32.15 7.20 11.04
CA CYS A 139 33.16 7.61 10.07
C CYS A 139 34.01 8.78 10.58
N HIS A 140 33.40 9.76 11.26
CA HIS A 140 34.13 10.85 11.91
C HIS A 140 34.98 10.38 13.08
N LEU A 141 34.47 9.44 13.89
CA LEU A 141 35.23 8.84 14.99
C LEU A 141 36.44 8.04 14.48
N ALA A 142 36.27 7.26 13.42
CA ALA A 142 37.35 6.53 12.77
C ALA A 142 38.39 7.49 12.17
N TYR A 143 37.95 8.57 11.50
CA TYR A 143 38.86 9.57 10.96
C TYR A 143 39.61 10.37 12.05
N LEU A 144 39.00 10.58 13.22
CA LEU A 144 39.61 11.27 14.35
C LEU A 144 40.90 10.57 14.81
N HIS A 145 40.92 9.23 14.75
CA HIS A 145 42.13 8.44 15.02
C HIS A 145 43.29 8.87 14.12
N TYR A 146 43.08 8.84 12.80
CA TYR A 146 44.06 9.26 11.82
C TYR A 146 44.49 10.72 12.03
N ALA A 147 43.54 11.61 12.28
CA ALA A 147 43.83 13.02 12.51
C ALA A 147 44.73 13.25 13.73
N TRP A 148 44.56 12.47 14.81
CA TRP A 148 45.44 12.55 15.99
C TRP A 148 46.83 11.95 15.76
N LEU A 149 46.95 10.92 14.93
CA LEU A 149 48.26 10.35 14.54
C LEU A 149 49.08 11.31 13.69
N MET A 150 48.42 12.14 12.87
CA MET A 150 49.11 13.09 11.98
C MET A 150 49.49 14.42 12.65
N ASP A 151 49.02 14.68 13.88
CA ASP A 151 49.33 15.87 14.65
C ASP A 151 50.42 15.55 15.68
N GLU A 152 51.62 16.12 15.49
CA GLU A 152 52.78 15.92 16.37
C GLU A 152 52.48 16.23 17.85
N THR A 153 51.51 17.10 18.13
CA THR A 153 51.12 17.46 19.51
C THR A 153 50.11 16.48 20.14
N MET A 154 49.52 15.59 19.34
CA MET A 154 48.47 14.66 19.74
C MET A 154 48.83 13.19 19.46
N GLU A 155 50.04 12.89 19.00
CA GLU A 155 50.49 11.55 18.62
C GLU A 155 50.31 10.51 19.76
N GLU A 156 50.60 10.88 21.01
CA GLU A 156 50.40 9.99 22.18
C GLU A 156 48.90 9.64 22.39
N LYS A 157 47.99 10.58 22.06
CA LYS A 157 46.54 10.31 22.07
C LYS A 157 46.13 9.45 20.88
N GLY A 158 46.74 9.66 19.71
CA GLY A 158 46.59 8.83 18.53
C GLY A 158 46.92 7.37 18.82
N GLN A 159 48.10 7.10 19.38
CA GLN A 159 48.54 5.74 19.76
C GLN A 159 47.63 5.10 20.82
N LYS A 160 47.22 5.85 21.86
CA LYS A 160 46.25 5.35 22.85
C LYS A 160 44.91 4.98 22.22
N SER A 161 44.52 5.68 21.16
CA SER A 161 43.22 5.49 20.52
C SER A 161 43.11 4.24 19.63
N GLU A 162 44.24 3.65 19.22
CA GLU A 162 44.28 2.34 18.51
C GLU A 162 43.58 1.23 19.31
N SER A 163 43.67 1.31 20.63
CA SER A 163 43.13 0.30 21.54
C SER A 163 41.60 0.30 21.64
N TRP A 164 40.92 1.42 21.33
CA TRP A 164 39.50 1.56 21.62
C TRP A 164 38.65 2.06 20.44
N ILE A 165 39.17 2.89 19.52
CA ILE A 165 38.38 3.42 18.39
C ILE A 165 37.86 2.29 17.48
N PRO A 166 38.69 1.30 17.06
CA PRO A 166 38.20 0.16 16.28
C PRO A 166 37.16 -0.66 17.03
N ALA A 167 37.38 -0.87 18.34
CA ALA A 167 36.47 -1.64 19.18
C ALA A 167 35.11 -0.95 19.33
N VAL A 168 35.09 0.37 19.52
CA VAL A 168 33.85 1.17 19.60
C VAL A 168 33.13 1.19 18.26
N CYS A 169 33.84 1.42 17.15
CA CYS A 169 33.22 1.44 15.82
C CYS A 169 32.62 0.07 15.46
N GLY A 170 33.35 -1.02 15.70
CA GLY A 170 32.86 -2.37 15.46
C GLY A 170 31.66 -2.74 16.34
N THR A 171 31.72 -2.41 17.63
CA THR A 171 30.64 -2.72 18.59
C THR A 171 29.36 -1.94 18.27
N LEU A 172 29.46 -0.63 17.99
CA LEU A 172 28.29 0.19 17.66
C LEU A 172 27.66 -0.22 16.33
N LEU A 173 28.46 -0.57 15.32
CA LEU A 173 27.95 -1.06 14.04
C LEU A 173 27.24 -2.42 14.21
N ALA A 174 27.82 -3.34 14.99
CA ALA A 174 27.19 -4.62 15.28
C ALA A 174 25.88 -4.45 16.05
N LEU A 175 25.88 -3.62 17.11
CA LEU A 175 24.66 -3.31 17.88
C LEU A 175 23.58 -2.67 17.02
N TYR A 176 23.96 -1.82 16.07
CA TYR A 176 23.03 -1.21 15.14
C TYR A 176 22.29 -2.26 14.29
N PHE A 177 23.02 -3.14 13.60
CA PHE A 177 22.39 -4.16 12.76
C PHE A 177 21.61 -5.18 13.60
N ILE A 178 22.14 -5.63 14.74
CA ILE A 178 21.40 -6.52 15.66
C ILE A 178 20.10 -5.85 16.13
N SER A 179 20.13 -4.56 16.46
CA SER A 179 18.93 -3.83 16.88
C SER A 179 17.93 -3.70 15.74
N LEU A 180 18.38 -3.35 14.53
CA LEU A 180 17.52 -3.30 13.34
C LEU A 180 16.81 -4.64 13.11
N ASP A 181 17.55 -5.75 13.20
CA ASP A 181 16.99 -7.09 13.05
C ASP A 181 15.98 -7.39 14.15
N ILE A 182 16.34 -7.20 15.43
CA ILE A 182 15.45 -7.47 16.56
C ILE A 182 14.16 -6.65 16.43
N PHE A 183 14.24 -5.36 16.12
CA PHE A 183 13.06 -4.50 15.98
C PHE A 183 12.22 -4.84 14.75
N ALA A 184 12.83 -5.15 13.61
CA ALA A 184 12.09 -5.56 12.41
C ALA A 184 11.41 -6.93 12.62
N PHE A 185 12.10 -7.89 13.24
CA PHE A 185 11.54 -9.20 13.56
C PHE A 185 10.51 -9.13 14.68
N SER A 186 10.67 -8.29 15.69
CA SER A 186 9.69 -8.13 16.77
C SER A 186 8.43 -7.41 16.27
N ALA A 187 8.58 -6.36 15.46
CA ALA A 187 7.47 -5.66 14.84
C ALA A 187 6.68 -6.57 13.89
N ARG A 188 7.39 -7.42 13.14
CA ARG A 188 6.75 -8.46 12.32
C ARG A 188 6.11 -9.54 13.18
N ALA A 189 6.74 -9.94 14.28
CA ALA A 189 6.14 -10.87 15.25
C ALA A 189 4.92 -10.26 15.94
N GLU A 190 4.84 -8.93 16.09
CA GLU A 190 3.69 -8.20 16.63
C GLU A 190 2.56 -8.08 15.59
N GLN A 191 2.91 -7.93 14.32
CA GLN A 191 1.99 -8.00 13.17
C GLN A 191 1.51 -9.44 12.91
N ILE A 192 2.33 -10.45 13.21
CA ILE A 192 1.98 -11.90 13.19
C ILE A 192 1.29 -12.32 14.50
N ASN A 193 1.50 -11.62 15.62
CA ASN A 193 0.72 -11.71 16.86
C ASN A 193 -0.64 -11.00 16.71
N LEU A 194 -1.32 -11.31 15.61
CA LEU A 194 -2.76 -11.36 15.38
C LEU A 194 -3.45 -12.35 16.35
N SER A 195 -3.02 -12.38 17.62
CA SER A 195 -3.34 -13.38 18.65
C SER A 195 -4.79 -13.36 19.18
N PHE A 196 -5.72 -12.81 18.41
CA PHE A 196 -7.16 -12.83 18.72
C PHE A 196 -7.92 -13.92 17.95
N LEU A 197 -7.34 -14.44 16.87
CA LEU A 197 -7.94 -15.46 16.01
C LEU A 197 -7.06 -16.71 15.97
N THR A 198 -7.71 -17.88 16.00
CA THR A 198 -7.06 -19.18 15.79
C THR A 198 -6.52 -19.30 14.36
N GLU A 199 -5.58 -20.23 14.12
CA GLU A 199 -5.04 -20.48 12.77
C GLU A 199 -6.13 -20.78 11.74
N GLU A 200 -7.21 -21.45 12.16
CA GLU A 200 -8.35 -21.74 11.29
C GLU A 200 -9.12 -20.47 10.92
N GLU A 201 -9.41 -19.61 11.90
CA GLU A 201 -10.09 -18.33 11.69
C GLU A 201 -9.25 -17.38 10.83
N GLN A 202 -7.92 -17.36 11.01
CA GLN A 202 -7.01 -16.61 10.15
C GLN A 202 -7.06 -17.09 8.70
N ARG A 203 -7.08 -18.42 8.48
CA ARG A 203 -7.23 -18.98 7.14
C ARG A 203 -8.58 -18.59 6.52
N MET A 204 -9.66 -18.58 7.30
CA MET A 204 -10.97 -18.13 6.82
C MET A 204 -10.94 -16.66 6.38
N VAL A 205 -10.30 -15.77 7.15
CA VAL A 205 -10.15 -14.36 6.75
C VAL A 205 -9.38 -14.24 5.43
N GLN A 206 -8.26 -14.97 5.29
CA GLN A 206 -7.47 -14.97 4.04
C GLN A 206 -8.27 -15.48 2.83
N GLU A 207 -9.11 -16.51 3.02
CA GLU A 207 -10.01 -17.03 1.97
C GLU A 207 -10.99 -15.92 1.53
N VAL A 208 -11.57 -15.18 2.47
CA VAL A 208 -12.47 -14.04 2.18
C VAL A 208 -11.74 -12.91 1.46
N GLU A 209 -10.57 -12.48 1.94
CA GLU A 209 -9.77 -11.43 1.30
C GLU A 209 -9.40 -11.79 -0.15
N HIS A 210 -9.04 -13.06 -0.39
CA HIS A 210 -8.81 -13.54 -1.75
C HIS A 210 -10.08 -13.48 -2.61
N GLY A 211 -11.23 -13.83 -2.03
CA GLY A 211 -12.54 -13.69 -2.66
C GLY A 211 -12.88 -12.25 -3.06
N ILE A 212 -12.58 -11.29 -2.19
CA ILE A 212 -12.73 -9.84 -2.43
C ILE A 212 -11.81 -9.37 -3.55
N ASN A 213 -10.55 -9.80 -3.56
CA ASN A 213 -9.60 -9.45 -4.63
C ASN A 213 -10.08 -9.96 -6.00
N ASN A 214 -10.61 -11.18 -6.05
CA ASN A 214 -11.19 -11.73 -7.29
C ASN A 214 -12.43 -10.96 -7.74
N TYR A 215 -13.24 -10.44 -6.82
CA TYR A 215 -14.36 -9.54 -7.14
C TYR A 215 -13.87 -8.24 -7.79
N TYR A 216 -12.84 -7.61 -7.24
CA TYR A 216 -12.27 -6.39 -7.83
C TYR A 216 -11.58 -6.63 -9.19
N ALA A 217 -11.20 -7.88 -9.49
CA ALA A 217 -10.63 -8.26 -10.78
C ALA A 217 -11.70 -8.49 -11.87
N LEU A 218 -12.99 -8.44 -11.54
CA LEU A 218 -14.07 -8.62 -12.51
C LEU A 218 -14.12 -7.45 -13.51
N SER A 219 -13.81 -7.75 -14.77
CA SER A 219 -13.91 -6.80 -15.87
C SER A 219 -15.31 -6.69 -16.47
N ASN A 220 -16.17 -7.67 -16.17
CA ASN A 220 -17.53 -7.76 -16.70
C ASN A 220 -18.45 -8.26 -15.58
N TYR A 221 -19.46 -7.48 -15.24
CA TYR A 221 -20.44 -7.88 -14.23
C TYR A 221 -21.78 -7.20 -14.44
N GLN A 222 -22.83 -7.90 -14.02
CA GLN A 222 -24.13 -7.34 -13.69
C GLN A 222 -24.27 -7.45 -12.16
N MET A 223 -24.45 -6.31 -11.51
CA MET A 223 -24.45 -6.19 -10.06
C MET A 223 -25.73 -5.51 -9.58
N ASP A 224 -26.25 -6.00 -8.47
CA ASP A 224 -27.35 -5.41 -7.73
C ASP A 224 -26.83 -4.89 -6.39
N TYR A 225 -27.04 -3.60 -6.13
CA TYR A 225 -26.65 -2.91 -4.91
C TYR A 225 -27.89 -2.44 -4.17
N THR A 226 -27.98 -2.68 -2.86
CA THR A 226 -29.06 -2.17 -2.02
C THR A 226 -28.54 -1.65 -0.70
N LEU A 227 -29.06 -0.50 -0.26
CA LEU A 227 -28.90 0.07 1.07
C LEU A 227 -30.27 0.20 1.74
N LYS A 228 -30.38 -0.30 2.98
CA LYS A 228 -31.59 -0.21 3.80
C LYS A 228 -31.24 0.39 5.15
N THR A 229 -32.04 1.34 5.59
CA THR A 229 -31.96 1.99 6.91
C THR A 229 -33.36 2.03 7.52
N ASP A 230 -33.48 2.09 8.85
CA ASP A 230 -34.81 2.07 9.51
C ASP A 230 -35.72 3.24 9.10
N THR A 231 -35.11 4.36 8.74
CA THR A 231 -35.79 5.46 8.05
C THR A 231 -35.21 5.50 6.65
N GLN A 232 -35.96 5.05 5.64
CA GLN A 232 -35.60 5.29 4.24
C GLN A 232 -35.78 6.80 3.99
N PRO A 233 -34.70 7.58 3.88
CA PRO A 233 -34.79 8.97 3.47
C PRO A 233 -35.31 9.07 2.02
N GLU A 234 -36.01 10.16 1.71
CA GLU A 234 -36.52 10.43 0.35
C GLU A 234 -35.40 10.76 -0.65
N LYS A 235 -34.17 10.98 -0.18
CA LYS A 235 -32.99 11.36 -0.98
C LYS A 235 -31.78 10.49 -0.63
N PRO A 236 -30.81 10.30 -1.55
CA PRO A 236 -29.56 9.61 -1.24
C PRO A 236 -28.87 10.18 0.00
N ILE A 237 -28.11 9.36 0.70
CA ILE A 237 -27.37 9.80 1.89
C ILE A 237 -26.11 10.53 1.41
N TYR A 238 -26.02 11.81 1.74
CA TYR A 238 -24.88 12.67 1.42
C TYR A 238 -23.74 12.40 2.38
N GLU A 239 -22.57 12.04 1.86
CA GLU A 239 -21.31 12.17 2.58
C GLU A 239 -20.66 13.52 2.24
N GLU A 240 -19.91 14.12 3.17
CA GLU A 240 -19.30 15.46 3.03
C GLU A 240 -18.34 15.60 1.82
N ASP A 241 -18.00 14.49 1.12
CA ASP A 241 -17.04 14.42 0.01
C ASP A 241 -17.65 14.02 -1.36
N SER A 242 -18.90 14.37 -1.65
CA SER A 242 -19.55 14.17 -2.97
C SER A 242 -19.81 12.70 -3.38
N LEU A 243 -19.67 11.75 -2.45
CA LEU A 243 -20.09 10.36 -2.62
C LEU A 243 -21.50 10.20 -2.07
N TYR A 244 -22.40 9.69 -2.90
CA TYR A 244 -23.80 9.46 -2.54
C TYR A 244 -24.00 7.98 -2.29
N ASP A 245 -24.52 7.65 -1.11
CA ASP A 245 -24.97 6.28 -0.86
C ASP A 245 -26.42 6.11 -1.36
N LEU A 246 -26.59 5.23 -2.34
CA LEU A 246 -27.85 5.03 -3.07
C LEU A 246 -28.65 3.86 -2.49
N PHE A 247 -29.99 3.94 -2.47
CA PHE A 247 -30.81 2.88 -1.87
C PHE A 247 -30.86 1.61 -2.71
N HIS A 248 -30.95 1.74 -4.03
CA HIS A 248 -30.96 0.59 -4.93
C HIS A 248 -30.41 0.97 -6.30
N VAL A 249 -29.38 0.26 -6.73
CA VAL A 249 -28.75 0.44 -8.05
C VAL A 249 -28.54 -0.90 -8.73
N HIS A 250 -29.00 -1.00 -9.99
CA HIS A 250 -28.54 -2.03 -10.91
C HIS A 250 -27.38 -1.48 -11.73
N CYS A 251 -26.24 -2.17 -11.71
CA CYS A 251 -25.03 -1.77 -12.40
C CYS A 251 -24.62 -2.83 -13.42
N LEU A 252 -24.33 -2.39 -14.64
CA LEU A 252 -23.75 -3.22 -15.69
C LEU A 252 -22.39 -2.64 -16.05
N ALA A 253 -21.38 -3.51 -16.07
CA ALA A 253 -20.02 -3.18 -16.46
C ALA A 253 -19.51 -4.15 -17.51
N SER A 254 -18.91 -3.64 -18.59
CA SER A 254 -18.21 -4.45 -19.58
C SER A 254 -17.18 -3.63 -20.32
N ASP A 255 -15.93 -4.12 -20.37
CA ASP A 255 -14.83 -3.51 -21.15
C ASP A 255 -14.68 -1.98 -20.91
N GLY A 256 -14.89 -1.55 -19.67
CA GLY A 256 -14.80 -0.14 -19.24
C GLY A 256 -16.06 0.70 -19.42
N GLU A 257 -17.06 0.21 -20.16
CA GLU A 257 -18.39 0.85 -20.24
C GLU A 257 -19.18 0.52 -18.97
N LEU A 258 -19.84 1.54 -18.42
CA LEU A 258 -20.71 1.40 -17.24
C LEU A 258 -22.11 1.92 -17.57
N TYR A 259 -23.10 1.24 -17.02
CA TYR A 259 -24.48 1.70 -17.00
C TYR A 259 -25.06 1.45 -15.61
N ASN A 260 -25.66 2.48 -15.04
CA ASN A 260 -26.27 2.45 -13.72
C ASN A 260 -27.74 2.84 -13.82
N GLN A 261 -28.61 2.00 -13.28
CA GLN A 261 -30.03 2.26 -13.15
C GLN A 261 -30.36 2.37 -11.65
N ILE A 262 -30.72 3.57 -11.23
CA ILE A 262 -31.07 3.90 -9.85
C ILE A 262 -32.59 3.78 -9.72
N LEU A 263 -33.07 3.03 -8.73
CA LEU A 263 -34.49 2.89 -8.47
C LEU A 263 -34.99 3.93 -7.47
N ASN A 264 -36.30 4.18 -7.48
CA ASN A 264 -36.92 5.20 -6.64
C ASN A 264 -36.91 4.78 -5.16
N PRO A 265 -36.43 5.65 -4.24
CA PRO A 265 -36.51 5.38 -2.81
C PRO A 265 -37.96 5.10 -2.37
N GLY A 266 -38.23 3.87 -1.92
CA GLY A 266 -39.56 3.45 -1.46
C GLY A 266 -40.48 2.87 -2.56
N ASN A 267 -40.05 2.82 -3.82
CA ASN A 267 -40.71 2.06 -4.87
C ASN A 267 -39.71 1.50 -5.91
N ASP A 268 -39.23 0.30 -5.63
CA ASP A 268 -38.25 -0.43 -6.46
C ASP A 268 -38.81 -0.83 -7.85
N GLU A 269 -40.10 -0.60 -8.14
CA GLU A 269 -40.68 -0.86 -9.46
C GLU A 269 -40.46 0.29 -10.45
N THR A 270 -40.01 1.46 -9.97
CA THR A 270 -39.84 2.66 -10.81
C THR A 270 -38.38 3.07 -10.89
N ILE A 271 -37.93 3.31 -12.13
CA ILE A 271 -36.61 3.88 -12.40
C ILE A 271 -36.64 5.34 -11.97
N TYR A 272 -35.75 5.70 -11.07
CA TYR A 272 -35.54 7.08 -10.68
C TYR A 272 -34.63 7.78 -11.67
N ARG A 273 -33.48 7.17 -11.99
CA ARG A 273 -32.50 7.71 -12.92
C ARG A 273 -31.66 6.64 -13.60
N GLU A 274 -31.13 6.99 -14.76
CA GLU A 274 -30.20 6.18 -15.52
C GLU A 274 -28.98 7.00 -15.88
N TYR A 275 -27.82 6.38 -15.71
CA TYR A 275 -26.52 6.96 -16.04
C TYR A 275 -25.73 5.99 -16.91
N HIS A 276 -24.95 6.55 -17.81
CA HIS A 276 -24.11 5.82 -18.73
C HIS A 276 -22.74 6.46 -18.83
N ARG A 277 -21.68 5.65 -18.79
CA ARG A 277 -20.30 6.07 -19.05
C ARG A 277 -19.69 5.24 -20.16
N LYS A 278 -19.21 5.91 -21.20
CA LYS A 278 -18.52 5.26 -22.32
C LYS A 278 -17.10 4.83 -21.91
N SER A 279 -16.67 3.69 -22.44
CA SER A 279 -15.37 3.08 -22.10
C SER A 279 -14.12 3.93 -22.41
N GLN A 280 -14.23 4.93 -23.30
CA GLN A 280 -13.09 5.72 -23.78
C GLN A 280 -12.76 6.95 -22.92
N ASP A 281 -13.69 7.40 -22.07
CA ASP A 281 -13.47 8.55 -21.20
C ASP A 281 -14.03 8.28 -19.79
N PRO A 282 -13.16 8.02 -18.79
CA PRO A 282 -13.60 7.70 -17.43
C PRO A 282 -14.28 8.88 -16.72
N PHE A 283 -14.21 10.09 -17.29
CA PHE A 283 -14.79 11.31 -16.73
C PHE A 283 -16.05 11.78 -17.45
N SER A 284 -16.50 11.11 -18.51
CA SER A 284 -17.67 11.53 -19.29
C SER A 284 -18.90 10.68 -18.96
N TRP A 285 -19.70 11.17 -18.00
CA TRP A 285 -21.00 10.60 -17.69
C TRP A 285 -22.11 11.26 -18.50
N GLU A 286 -23.07 10.44 -18.90
CA GLU A 286 -24.33 10.83 -19.52
C GLU A 286 -25.49 10.43 -18.60
N MET A 287 -26.47 11.31 -18.47
CA MET A 287 -27.71 11.04 -17.73
C MET A 287 -28.89 10.96 -18.71
N ALA A 288 -29.79 10.01 -18.48
CA ALA A 288 -31.05 9.98 -19.23
C ALA A 288 -31.96 11.11 -18.76
N HIS A 289 -32.36 11.99 -19.68
CA HIS A 289 -33.25 13.11 -19.38
C HIS A 289 -34.11 13.42 -20.61
N GLU A 290 -35.43 13.53 -20.41
CA GLU A 290 -36.42 13.83 -21.47
C GLU A 290 -36.30 12.95 -22.74
N GLY A 291 -35.95 11.68 -22.58
CA GLY A 291 -35.85 10.72 -23.68
C GLY A 291 -34.57 10.82 -24.52
N ARG A 292 -33.54 11.54 -24.05
CA ARG A 292 -32.20 11.59 -24.65
C ARG A 292 -31.11 11.44 -23.57
N TRP A 293 -29.90 11.12 -24.00
CA TRP A 293 -28.71 11.22 -23.16
C TRP A 293 -28.22 12.67 -23.13
N ILE A 294 -27.97 13.21 -21.95
CA ILE A 294 -27.39 14.54 -21.75
C ILE A 294 -26.06 14.43 -21.01
N SER A 295 -25.07 15.23 -21.40
CA SER A 295 -23.77 15.29 -20.72
C SER A 295 -23.82 16.12 -19.43
N GLU A 296 -22.79 16.01 -18.59
CA GLU A 296 -22.60 16.86 -17.41
C GLU A 296 -22.66 18.36 -17.73
N ASN A 297 -22.07 18.78 -18.86
CA ASN A 297 -22.07 20.18 -19.29
C ASN A 297 -23.48 20.66 -19.64
N GLU A 298 -24.24 19.85 -20.39
CA GLU A 298 -25.62 20.16 -20.73
C GLU A 298 -26.51 20.21 -19.50
N TRP A 299 -26.31 19.30 -18.54
CA TRP A 299 -27.01 19.37 -17.26
C TRP A 299 -26.66 20.65 -16.49
N ALA A 300 -25.40 21.06 -16.45
CA ALA A 300 -24.98 22.27 -15.76
C ALA A 300 -25.63 23.54 -16.37
N GLU A 301 -25.79 23.58 -17.70
CA GLU A 301 -26.54 24.63 -18.39
C GLU A 301 -28.03 24.61 -18.00
N LEU A 302 -28.68 23.45 -18.05
CA LEU A 302 -30.09 23.28 -17.67
C LEU A 302 -30.36 23.66 -16.21
N TRP A 303 -29.49 23.23 -15.29
CA TRP A 303 -29.60 23.54 -13.87
C TRP A 303 -29.39 25.03 -13.58
N ALA A 304 -28.50 25.70 -14.33
CA ALA A 304 -28.32 27.15 -14.23
C ALA A 304 -29.56 27.93 -14.70
N GLU A 305 -30.29 27.40 -15.69
CA GLU A 305 -31.52 27.98 -16.21
C GLU A 305 -32.75 27.66 -15.35
N ASN A 306 -32.81 26.47 -14.77
CA ASN A 306 -33.91 25.97 -13.96
C ASN A 306 -33.42 25.18 -12.74
N GLN A 307 -33.47 25.80 -11.56
CA GLN A 307 -33.03 25.18 -10.29
C GLN A 307 -33.99 24.11 -9.76
N ASP A 308 -35.09 23.83 -10.46
CA ASP A 308 -35.98 22.70 -10.17
C ASP A 308 -35.52 21.41 -10.86
N GLU A 309 -34.49 21.46 -11.74
CA GLU A 309 -33.97 20.27 -12.42
C GLU A 309 -33.33 19.28 -11.43
N PRO A 310 -33.51 17.97 -11.55
CA PRO A 310 -32.98 17.06 -10.55
C PRO A 310 -31.42 17.04 -10.59
N GLU A 311 -30.78 16.91 -9.42
CA GLU A 311 -29.32 16.95 -9.24
C GLU A 311 -28.60 15.84 -10.02
N PHE A 312 -27.47 16.17 -10.67
CA PHE A 312 -26.64 15.19 -11.37
C PHE A 312 -25.72 14.51 -10.38
N TRP A 313 -25.93 13.21 -10.18
CA TRP A 313 -25.12 12.43 -9.28
C TRP A 313 -24.10 11.64 -10.09
N ILE A 314 -22.82 11.98 -9.95
CA ILE A 314 -21.69 11.24 -10.55
C ILE A 314 -21.53 9.93 -9.78
N ASN A 315 -22.48 9.01 -9.92
CA ASN A 315 -22.60 7.87 -9.02
C ASN A 315 -22.32 6.57 -9.73
N GLU A 316 -21.08 6.12 -9.63
CA GLU A 316 -20.85 4.70 -9.49
C GLU A 316 -21.42 4.26 -8.13
N PRO A 317 -22.23 3.18 -8.07
CA PRO A 317 -22.67 2.65 -6.79
C PRO A 317 -21.45 2.31 -5.92
N TYR A 318 -21.61 2.37 -4.61
CA TYR A 318 -20.55 2.05 -3.67
C TYR A 318 -20.17 0.57 -3.80
N THR A 319 -19.13 0.28 -4.60
CA THR A 319 -18.60 -1.07 -4.85
C THR A 319 -17.43 -1.41 -3.93
N ALA A 320 -16.93 -0.43 -3.19
CA ALA A 320 -15.87 -0.67 -2.23
C ALA A 320 -16.41 -1.50 -1.05
N LEU A 321 -15.59 -2.46 -0.62
CA LEU A 321 -15.78 -3.30 0.54
C LEU A 321 -14.77 -2.85 1.59
N PRO A 322 -15.18 -2.68 2.87
CA PRO A 322 -14.26 -2.27 3.93
C PRO A 322 -13.18 -3.33 4.14
N ASN A 323 -11.99 -2.91 4.57
CA ASN A 323 -10.96 -3.90 4.91
C ASN A 323 -11.38 -4.66 6.17
N ILE A 324 -11.07 -5.95 6.19
CA ILE A 324 -11.34 -6.78 7.37
C ILE A 324 -10.32 -6.40 8.45
N ASN A 325 -10.76 -5.74 9.53
CA ASN A 325 -9.92 -5.47 10.69
C ASN A 325 -9.91 -6.69 11.63
N PRO A 326 -8.82 -7.48 11.70
CA PRO A 326 -8.83 -8.72 12.48
C PRO A 326 -8.98 -8.49 13.99
N LYS A 327 -8.62 -7.29 14.49
CA LYS A 327 -8.76 -6.93 15.91
C LYS A 327 -10.20 -6.65 16.33
N ALA A 328 -11.06 -6.32 15.36
CA ALA A 328 -12.46 -6.06 15.60
C ALA A 328 -13.29 -7.36 15.56
N ILE A 329 -12.75 -8.47 15.04
CA ILE A 329 -13.48 -9.73 14.89
C ILE A 329 -13.78 -10.34 16.26
N THR A 330 -15.06 -10.58 16.50
CA THR A 330 -15.56 -11.27 17.70
C THR A 330 -15.90 -12.73 17.42
N SER A 331 -16.29 -13.05 16.18
CA SER A 331 -16.46 -14.43 15.72
C SER A 331 -16.41 -14.50 14.20
N ILE A 332 -15.95 -15.62 13.67
CA ILE A 332 -16.05 -15.96 12.25
C ILE A 332 -16.59 -17.38 12.10
N LYS A 333 -17.49 -17.59 11.14
CA LYS A 333 -18.11 -18.88 10.83
C LYS A 333 -18.03 -19.16 9.35
N LYS A 334 -17.80 -20.42 9.01
CA LYS A 334 -17.80 -20.94 7.65
C LYS A 334 -18.92 -21.96 7.48
N GLU A 335 -19.71 -21.81 6.42
CA GLU A 335 -20.80 -22.71 6.06
C GLU A 335 -20.67 -23.07 4.58
N ASP A 336 -20.51 -24.36 4.27
CA ASP A 336 -20.41 -24.84 2.90
C ASP A 336 -21.81 -25.05 2.30
N HIS A 337 -22.14 -24.31 1.25
CA HIS A 337 -23.45 -24.29 0.58
C HIS A 337 -23.31 -24.80 -0.86
N ASN A 338 -23.33 -26.12 -1.03
CA ASN A 338 -23.16 -26.79 -2.34
C ASN A 338 -21.86 -26.39 -3.06
N GLN A 339 -21.96 -25.52 -4.07
CA GLN A 339 -20.84 -25.02 -4.87
C GLN A 339 -20.28 -23.69 -4.34
N ASN A 340 -20.91 -23.11 -3.31
CA ASN A 340 -20.54 -21.84 -2.74
C ASN A 340 -20.14 -22.01 -1.27
N THR A 341 -19.34 -21.07 -0.78
CA THR A 341 -18.90 -21.03 0.60
C THR A 341 -19.35 -19.72 1.23
N CYS A 342 -20.05 -19.80 2.35
CA CYS A 342 -20.53 -18.65 3.11
C CYS A 342 -19.61 -18.42 4.31
N TYR A 343 -19.12 -17.19 4.47
CA TYR A 343 -18.39 -16.74 5.65
C TYR A 343 -19.19 -15.66 6.33
N THR A 344 -19.44 -15.81 7.62
CA THR A 344 -20.08 -14.78 8.45
C THR A 344 -19.06 -14.29 9.47
N ILE A 345 -18.74 -12.99 9.43
CA ILE A 345 -17.81 -12.33 10.36
C ILE A 345 -18.61 -11.34 11.20
N THR A 346 -18.53 -11.46 12.52
CA THR A 346 -19.16 -10.52 13.46
C THR A 346 -18.08 -9.68 14.12
N TYR A 347 -18.28 -8.38 14.18
CA TYR A 347 -17.32 -7.42 14.70
C TYR A 347 -17.87 -6.66 15.92
N ASN A 348 -16.95 -6.26 16.79
CA ASN A 348 -17.20 -5.24 17.80
C ASN A 348 -17.22 -3.84 17.15
N GLN A 349 -17.38 -2.79 17.96
CA GLN A 349 -17.47 -1.38 17.54
C GLN A 349 -16.26 -0.84 16.74
N ASP A 350 -15.12 -1.53 16.72
CA ASP A 350 -13.90 -1.10 16.02
C ASP A 350 -13.84 -1.56 14.55
N PHE A 351 -14.97 -2.02 13.98
CA PHE A 351 -15.11 -2.42 12.58
C PHE A 351 -14.82 -1.26 11.61
N GLU A 352 -14.31 -1.58 10.41
CA GLU A 352 -14.18 -0.59 9.33
C GLU A 352 -15.49 -0.49 8.55
N ALA A 353 -15.82 0.72 8.10
CA ALA A 353 -17.04 1.01 7.38
C ALA A 353 -16.75 1.86 6.14
N CYS A 354 -17.68 1.81 5.21
CA CYS A 354 -17.53 2.21 3.83
C CYS A 354 -18.87 2.82 3.39
N GLY A 355 -18.88 4.10 2.99
CA GLY A 355 -20.11 4.84 2.70
C GLY A 355 -20.93 5.14 3.97
N ALA A 356 -22.26 5.14 3.87
CA ALA A 356 -23.12 5.44 5.01
C ALA A 356 -22.90 4.43 6.16
N THR A 357 -22.75 4.94 7.38
CA THR A 357 -22.45 4.14 8.58
C THR A 357 -23.13 4.69 9.82
N LEU A 358 -23.58 3.80 10.71
CA LEU A 358 -24.05 4.11 12.06
C LEU A 358 -22.89 4.45 13.01
N LYS A 359 -21.65 4.06 12.68
CA LYS A 359 -20.48 4.22 13.55
C LYS A 359 -20.20 5.68 13.94
N ASN A 360 -20.48 6.60 13.04
CA ASN A 360 -20.26 8.04 13.26
C ASN A 360 -21.37 8.71 14.08
N ASN A 361 -22.46 7.99 14.38
CA ASN A 361 -23.59 8.54 15.11
C ASN A 361 -23.36 8.51 16.63
N LYS A 362 -23.08 9.68 17.20
CA LYS A 362 -22.84 9.88 18.64
C LYS A 362 -24.04 9.58 19.53
N GLU A 363 -25.25 9.49 18.97
CA GLU A 363 -26.47 9.16 19.72
C GLU A 363 -26.61 7.65 19.96
N LEU A 364 -25.78 6.83 19.29
CA LEU A 364 -25.80 5.39 19.41
C LEU A 364 -24.78 4.86 20.44
N THR A 365 -25.08 3.67 20.95
CA THR A 365 -24.26 2.83 21.82
C THR A 365 -24.39 1.38 21.38
N GLU A 366 -23.51 0.50 21.87
CA GLU A 366 -23.53 -0.95 21.56
C GLU A 366 -23.46 -1.22 20.05
N LEU A 367 -22.61 -0.44 19.37
CA LEU A 367 -22.40 -0.58 17.93
C LEU A 367 -21.70 -1.90 17.61
N THR A 368 -22.28 -2.67 16.72
CA THR A 368 -21.69 -3.91 16.19
C THR A 368 -21.98 -4.02 14.70
N ALA A 369 -21.17 -4.79 13.99
CA ALA A 369 -21.37 -5.08 12.57
C ALA A 369 -21.29 -6.59 12.31
N THR A 370 -21.99 -7.05 11.29
CA THR A 370 -21.89 -8.41 10.77
C THR A 370 -21.77 -8.38 9.26
N ASP A 371 -20.74 -9.02 8.73
CA ASP A 371 -20.52 -9.19 7.31
C ASP A 371 -20.78 -10.64 6.92
N ARG A 372 -21.51 -10.84 5.82
CA ARG A 372 -21.70 -12.14 5.20
C ARG A 372 -21.13 -12.11 3.79
N TYR A 373 -20.12 -12.94 3.54
CA TYR A 373 -19.47 -13.11 2.25
C TYR A 373 -19.84 -14.47 1.67
N ILE A 374 -20.34 -14.51 0.43
CA ILE A 374 -20.56 -15.77 -0.29
C ILE A 374 -19.59 -15.82 -1.47
N LEU A 375 -18.70 -16.80 -1.43
CA LEU A 375 -17.74 -17.09 -2.48
C LEU A 375 -18.27 -18.23 -3.35
N ASN A 376 -18.10 -18.13 -4.67
CA ASN A 376 -18.43 -19.22 -5.58
C ASN A 376 -17.33 -20.31 -5.61
N GLY A 377 -17.54 -21.38 -6.38
CA GLY A 377 -16.56 -22.47 -6.53
C GLY A 377 -15.21 -22.09 -7.15
N TYR A 378 -15.08 -20.87 -7.68
CA TYR A 378 -13.82 -20.29 -8.19
C TYR A 378 -13.18 -19.33 -7.18
N ASN A 379 -13.68 -19.31 -5.94
CA ASN A 379 -13.22 -18.41 -4.89
C ASN A 379 -13.38 -16.92 -5.26
N THR A 380 -14.45 -16.57 -5.97
CA THR A 380 -14.82 -15.18 -6.27
C THR A 380 -16.02 -14.78 -5.43
N LEU A 381 -15.96 -13.61 -4.78
CA LEU A 381 -17.10 -13.05 -4.05
C LEU A 381 -18.24 -12.72 -5.01
N ILE A 382 -19.42 -13.31 -4.77
CA ILE A 382 -20.63 -13.13 -5.58
C ILE A 382 -21.79 -12.50 -4.79
N TYR A 383 -21.71 -12.51 -3.45
CA TYR A 383 -22.69 -11.83 -2.61
C TYR A 383 -22.00 -11.34 -1.34
N TYR A 384 -22.30 -10.10 -0.98
CA TYR A 384 -21.88 -9.44 0.25
C TYR A 384 -23.09 -8.82 0.94
N ASP A 385 -23.17 -8.97 2.25
CA ASP A 385 -24.21 -8.38 3.09
C ASP A 385 -23.59 -7.88 4.38
N HIS A 386 -23.63 -6.57 4.56
CA HIS A 386 -23.13 -5.86 5.72
C HIS A 386 -24.30 -5.34 6.52
N THR A 387 -24.38 -5.71 7.79
CA THR A 387 -25.39 -5.21 8.71
C THR A 387 -24.71 -4.54 9.88
N GLU A 388 -24.92 -3.24 10.05
CA GLU A 388 -24.59 -2.51 11.26
C GLU A 388 -25.81 -2.44 12.17
N THR A 389 -25.60 -2.62 13.48
CA THR A 389 -26.62 -2.42 14.49
C THR A 389 -26.12 -1.51 15.60
N GLY A 390 -27.02 -0.72 16.19
CA GLY A 390 -26.74 0.10 17.36
C GLY A 390 -28.00 0.41 18.15
N ILE A 391 -27.85 0.87 19.38
CA ILE A 391 -28.96 1.24 20.26
C ILE A 391 -28.92 2.74 20.53
N THR A 392 -30.05 3.42 20.38
CA THR A 392 -30.19 4.84 20.71
C THR A 392 -30.09 5.08 22.22
N ARG A 393 -29.24 6.01 22.65
CA ARG A 393 -29.02 6.33 24.07
C ARG A 393 -30.29 6.79 24.79
N THR A 394 -31.13 7.56 24.10
CA THR A 394 -32.29 8.23 24.67
C THR A 394 -33.53 7.33 24.74
N THR A 395 -33.85 6.62 23.65
CA THR A 395 -35.08 5.83 23.55
C THR A 395 -34.85 4.33 23.70
N GLN A 396 -33.60 3.87 23.74
CA GLN A 396 -33.23 2.45 23.75
C GLN A 396 -33.81 1.66 22.56
N ALA A 397 -34.17 2.37 21.48
CA ALA A 397 -34.65 1.77 20.25
C ALA A 397 -33.47 1.26 19.41
N PRO A 398 -33.58 0.05 18.83
CA PRO A 398 -32.57 -0.46 17.92
C PRO A 398 -32.53 0.36 16.63
N ARG A 399 -31.33 0.46 16.06
CA ARG A 399 -31.06 1.04 14.76
C ARG A 399 -30.30 0.05 13.90
N THR A 400 -30.68 -0.05 12.64
CA THR A 400 -30.08 -0.97 11.67
C THR A 400 -29.76 -0.25 10.37
N LEU A 401 -28.58 -0.55 9.84
CA LEU A 401 -28.18 -0.23 8.47
C LEU A 401 -27.75 -1.53 7.81
N GLN A 402 -28.32 -1.84 6.64
CA GLN A 402 -27.97 -3.03 5.87
C GLN A 402 -27.57 -2.64 4.46
N ARG A 403 -26.44 -3.16 3.99
CA ARG A 403 -25.93 -2.98 2.63
C ARG A 403 -25.70 -4.33 1.99
N THR A 404 -26.24 -4.54 0.80
CA THR A 404 -26.06 -5.77 0.03
C THR A 404 -25.49 -5.48 -1.34
N ILE A 405 -24.50 -6.28 -1.75
CA ILE A 405 -23.96 -6.32 -3.12
C ILE A 405 -24.14 -7.74 -3.63
N THR A 406 -24.78 -7.90 -4.78
CA THR A 406 -25.00 -9.20 -5.42
C THR A 406 -24.51 -9.19 -6.86
N ILE A 407 -23.59 -10.08 -7.22
CA ILE A 407 -23.22 -10.34 -8.61
C ILE A 407 -24.24 -11.30 -9.22
N GLN A 408 -25.03 -10.79 -10.17
CA GLN A 408 -26.09 -11.54 -10.85
C GLN A 408 -25.54 -12.30 -12.06
N SER A 409 -24.60 -11.72 -12.80
CA SER A 409 -23.97 -12.36 -13.97
C SER A 409 -22.57 -11.80 -14.20
N VAL A 410 -21.70 -12.62 -14.79
CA VAL A 410 -20.38 -12.21 -15.31
C VAL A 410 -20.23 -12.57 -16.80
N ASN A 411 -21.34 -12.93 -17.46
CA ASN A 411 -21.34 -13.33 -18.86
C ASN A 411 -21.18 -12.11 -19.77
N LYS A 412 -19.95 -11.89 -20.23
CA LYS A 412 -19.58 -10.79 -21.13
C LYS A 412 -20.55 -10.59 -22.30
N LYS A 413 -20.95 -11.66 -23.01
CA LYS A 413 -21.81 -11.53 -24.20
C LYS A 413 -23.21 -11.03 -23.87
N GLU A 414 -23.77 -11.54 -22.78
CA GLU A 414 -25.09 -11.16 -22.29
C GLU A 414 -25.07 -9.71 -21.79
N ILE A 415 -24.08 -9.36 -20.97
CA ILE A 415 -23.91 -8.00 -20.42
C ILE A 415 -23.73 -6.97 -21.54
N GLN A 416 -22.89 -7.26 -22.54
CA GLN A 416 -22.70 -6.39 -23.71
C GLN A 416 -23.99 -6.19 -24.51
N SER A 417 -24.76 -7.26 -24.72
CA SER A 417 -26.05 -7.18 -25.41
C SER A 417 -27.05 -6.31 -24.64
N ASN A 418 -27.07 -6.43 -23.31
CA ASN A 418 -27.94 -5.64 -22.45
C ASN A 418 -27.53 -4.15 -22.45
N LEU A 419 -26.23 -3.86 -22.30
CA LEU A 419 -25.68 -2.50 -22.39
C LEU A 419 -26.04 -1.83 -23.71
N GLN A 420 -25.88 -2.52 -24.85
CA GLN A 420 -26.26 -1.99 -26.15
C GLN A 420 -27.76 -1.70 -26.25
N THR A 421 -28.61 -2.54 -25.66
CA THR A 421 -30.06 -2.34 -25.69
C THR A 421 -30.44 -1.09 -24.88
N LEU A 422 -29.92 -0.98 -23.65
CA LEU A 422 -30.21 0.11 -22.72
C LEU A 422 -29.65 1.45 -23.20
N THR A 423 -28.42 1.48 -23.74
CA THR A 423 -27.83 2.73 -24.23
C THR A 423 -28.47 3.22 -25.53
N ASN A 424 -28.97 2.32 -26.39
CA ASN A 424 -29.62 2.70 -27.65
C ASN A 424 -31.08 3.15 -27.49
N GLN A 425 -31.71 2.94 -26.32
CA GLN A 425 -33.13 3.30 -26.11
C GLN A 425 -33.41 4.80 -26.28
N TYR A 426 -32.38 5.64 -26.17
CA TYR A 426 -32.45 7.10 -26.29
C TYR A 426 -31.73 7.67 -27.52
N LYS A 427 -31.30 6.82 -28.46
CA LYS A 427 -30.72 7.24 -29.74
C LYS A 427 -31.82 7.35 -30.78
N ASN A 428 -32.57 8.46 -30.76
CA ASN A 428 -33.48 8.85 -31.84
C ASN A 428 -32.85 9.94 -32.71
#